data_AF-A0A430LEN5-F1
#
_entry.id   AF-A0A430LEN5-F1
#
_cell.length_a   1.000
_cell.length_b   1.000
_cell.length_c   1.000
_cell.angle_alpha   90.00
_cell.angle_beta   90.00
_cell.angle_gamma   90.00
#
_symmetry.space_group_name_H-M   'P 1'
#
loop_
_entity.id
_entity.type
_entity.pdbx_description
1 polymer ?
#
loop_
_entity_poly.entity_id
_entity_poly.type
_entity_poly.pdbx_seq_one_letter_code
_entity_poly.pdbx_strand_id
1 'polypeptide(L)'
;MTSSASTATPTKHAFDRRVEDVRSPKSDINALILDYLTMEGYPNAAANFSREANLQPHQDGASIIARQEIQNCIHGGNIQTAIETLNDFDPEILDEDKALHFALLRLQLVELIRTCNASGGDIQPALKFATEQLGPRAPTNPKFLEDLERTMALLLFPSESLEPQLADLLKPGLRREVADNVNRAILERQSQRREAAIRQLVRMRVWAENTAREKRKNLPERLDIGLNGEEPDSPSRQILQGENDHEPMITT
;
A
#
# COMPACT_ATOMS: atom_id res chain seq x y z
N MET A 1 -2.10 54.38 -26.18
CA MET A 1 -3.27 53.47 -26.20
C MET A 1 -2.75 52.06 -26.02
N THR A 2 -2.88 51.51 -24.81
CA THR A 2 -2.42 50.17 -24.45
C THR A 2 -3.62 49.24 -24.48
N SER A 3 -3.73 48.43 -25.53
CA SER A 3 -4.80 47.44 -25.66
C SER A 3 -4.51 46.24 -24.76
N SER A 4 -5.41 46.01 -23.81
CA SER A 4 -5.42 44.90 -22.88
C SER A 4 -5.52 43.56 -23.61
N ALA A 5 -4.59 42.65 -23.33
CA ALA A 5 -4.71 41.25 -23.68
C ALA A 5 -5.75 40.61 -22.75
N SER A 6 -6.82 40.06 -23.33
CA SER A 6 -7.81 39.25 -22.62
C SER A 6 -7.23 37.88 -22.31
N THR A 7 -6.95 37.60 -21.04
CA THR A 7 -6.58 36.26 -20.57
C THR A 7 -7.80 35.34 -20.73
N ALA A 8 -7.75 34.41 -21.69
CA ALA A 8 -8.78 33.41 -21.88
C ALA A 8 -8.82 32.47 -20.66
N THR A 9 -9.94 32.44 -19.95
CA THR A 9 -10.20 31.47 -18.88
C THR A 9 -10.34 30.07 -19.48
N PRO A 10 -9.62 29.05 -18.97
CA PRO A 10 -9.79 27.69 -19.44
C PRO A 10 -11.22 27.21 -19.19
N THR A 11 -11.85 26.65 -20.22
CA THR A 11 -13.22 26.11 -20.16
C THR A 11 -13.29 24.93 -19.18
N LYS A 12 -13.71 25.20 -17.94
CA LYS A 12 -13.99 24.15 -16.93
C LYS A 12 -14.95 23.10 -17.51
N HIS A 13 -14.57 21.83 -17.43
CA HIS A 13 -15.35 20.72 -17.99
C HIS A 13 -16.71 20.60 -17.24
N ALA A 14 -17.73 20.07 -17.89
CA ALA A 14 -19.07 19.95 -17.29
C ALA A 14 -19.09 19.08 -16.01
N PHE A 15 -18.13 18.14 -15.92
CA PHE A 15 -17.88 17.35 -14.71
C PHE A 15 -17.39 18.22 -13.55
N ASP A 16 -16.41 19.11 -13.77
CA ASP A 16 -15.79 19.91 -12.70
C ASP A 16 -16.82 20.85 -12.06
N ARG A 17 -17.73 21.41 -12.86
CA ARG A 17 -18.86 22.21 -12.34
C ARG A 17 -19.75 21.39 -11.42
N ARG A 18 -20.07 20.14 -11.80
CA ARG A 18 -20.88 19.25 -10.97
C ARG A 18 -20.14 18.83 -9.69
N VAL A 19 -18.81 18.75 -9.72
CA VAL A 19 -18.00 18.49 -8.52
C VAL A 19 -18.03 19.70 -7.59
N GLU A 20 -17.91 20.92 -8.11
CA GLU A 20 -18.03 22.15 -7.34
C GLU A 20 -19.41 22.30 -6.66
N ASP A 21 -20.47 21.81 -7.30
CA ASP A 21 -21.84 21.80 -6.74
C ASP A 21 -22.03 20.79 -5.59
N VAL A 22 -21.17 19.76 -5.50
CA VAL A 22 -21.26 18.73 -4.45
C VAL A 22 -20.59 19.23 -3.18
N ARG A 23 -21.40 19.60 -2.19
CA ARG A 23 -20.92 20.02 -0.88
C ARG A 23 -20.65 18.80 0.02
N SER A 24 -19.38 18.48 0.25
CA SER A 24 -18.97 17.55 1.30
C SER A 24 -18.79 18.31 2.63
N PRO A 25 -19.54 17.98 3.70
CA PRO A 25 -19.36 18.63 4.99
C PRO A 25 -17.99 18.29 5.58
N LYS A 26 -17.34 19.30 6.18
CA LYS A 26 -15.99 19.14 6.77
C LYS A 26 -15.96 18.10 7.91
N SER A 27 -17.08 17.92 8.62
CA SER A 27 -17.24 16.91 9.66
C SER A 27 -16.97 15.50 9.13
N ASP A 28 -17.48 15.18 7.95
CA ASP A 28 -17.40 13.83 7.38
C ASP A 28 -15.98 13.55 6.88
N ILE A 29 -15.31 14.57 6.32
CA ILE A 29 -13.90 14.49 5.94
C ILE A 29 -13.05 14.27 7.20
N ASN A 30 -13.28 15.04 8.26
CA ASN A 30 -12.52 14.88 9.50
C ASN A 30 -12.77 13.50 10.13
N ALA A 31 -14.01 13.00 10.13
CA ALA A 31 -14.33 11.66 10.60
C ALA A 31 -13.62 10.58 9.78
N LEU A 32 -13.54 10.75 8.46
CA LEU A 32 -12.84 9.84 7.56
C LEU A 32 -11.32 9.84 7.80
N ILE A 33 -10.73 11.01 8.03
CA ILE A 33 -9.30 11.13 8.36
C ILE A 33 -9.02 10.48 9.72
N LEU A 34 -9.87 10.74 10.72
CA LEU A 34 -9.72 10.12 12.03
C LEU A 34 -9.84 8.59 11.95
N ASP A 35 -10.83 8.07 11.19
CA ASP A 35 -10.98 6.65 10.92
C ASP A 35 -9.71 6.05 10.31
N TYR A 36 -9.12 6.71 9.31
CA TYR A 36 -7.85 6.26 8.73
C TYR A 36 -6.71 6.25 9.76
N LEU A 37 -6.52 7.33 10.52
CA LEU A 37 -5.44 7.40 11.50
C LEU A 37 -5.57 6.34 12.59
N THR A 38 -6.80 6.04 13.01
CA THR A 38 -7.09 4.99 13.98
C THR A 38 -6.89 3.60 13.39
N MET A 39 -7.40 3.33 12.19
CA MET A 39 -7.33 2.01 11.55
C MET A 39 -5.90 1.65 11.13
N GLU A 40 -5.10 2.60 10.67
CA GLU A 40 -3.71 2.36 10.25
C GLU A 40 -2.70 2.33 11.41
N GLY A 41 -3.12 2.57 12.65
CA GLY A 41 -2.23 2.47 13.81
C GLY A 41 -1.39 3.73 14.06
N TYR A 42 -1.94 4.93 13.84
CA TYR A 42 -1.27 6.21 14.13
C TYR A 42 -1.85 6.90 15.38
N PRO A 43 -1.56 6.43 16.60
CA PRO A 43 -2.22 6.88 17.83
C PRO A 43 -1.96 8.35 18.14
N ASN A 44 -0.70 8.82 17.99
CA ASN A 44 -0.35 10.21 18.27
C ASN A 44 -1.02 11.19 17.29
N ALA A 45 -1.05 10.82 16.00
CA ALA A 45 -1.72 11.62 14.98
C ALA A 45 -3.23 11.64 15.21
N ALA A 46 -3.84 10.48 15.49
CA ALA A 46 -5.26 10.38 15.81
C ALA A 46 -5.64 11.22 17.03
N ALA A 47 -4.85 11.17 18.12
CA ALA A 47 -5.11 11.92 19.35
C ALA A 47 -4.96 13.44 19.18
N ASN A 48 -3.96 13.88 18.43
CA ASN A 48 -3.80 15.31 18.14
C ASN A 48 -4.88 15.81 17.19
N PHE A 49 -5.21 15.03 16.16
CA PHE A 49 -6.25 15.36 15.20
C PHE A 49 -7.65 15.38 15.85
N SER A 50 -7.96 14.42 16.73
CA SER A 50 -9.24 14.40 17.43
C SER A 50 -9.41 15.60 18.36
N ARG A 51 -8.34 16.04 19.02
CA ARG A 51 -8.33 17.25 19.86
C ARG A 51 -8.57 18.51 19.04
N GLU A 52 -7.89 18.65 17.90
CA GLU A 52 -8.01 19.82 17.02
C GLU A 52 -9.37 19.87 16.31
N ALA A 53 -9.86 18.72 15.84
CA ALA A 53 -11.13 18.61 15.12
C ALA A 53 -12.35 18.51 16.06
N ASN A 54 -12.14 18.52 17.38
CA ASN A 54 -13.16 18.31 18.41
C ASN A 54 -14.02 17.05 18.17
N LEU A 55 -13.34 15.96 17.79
CA LEU A 55 -13.95 14.66 17.52
C LEU A 55 -13.73 13.70 18.69
N GLN A 56 -14.71 12.82 18.93
CA GLN A 56 -14.56 11.76 19.93
C GLN A 56 -13.73 10.59 19.35
N PRO A 57 -12.73 10.08 20.08
CA PRO A 57 -12.00 8.89 19.66
C PRO A 57 -12.93 7.67 19.68
N HIS A 58 -12.96 6.93 18.57
CA HIS A 58 -13.87 5.80 18.37
C HIS A 58 -13.30 4.46 18.86
N GLN A 59 -11.99 4.40 19.15
CA GLN A 59 -11.32 3.18 19.62
C GLN A 59 -10.46 3.46 20.85
N ASP A 60 -10.25 2.40 21.63
CA ASP A 60 -9.35 2.43 22.78
C ASP A 60 -7.92 2.69 22.31
N GLY A 61 -7.30 3.75 22.86
CA GLY A 61 -5.94 4.13 22.54
C GLY A 61 -4.94 3.02 22.83
N ALA A 62 -5.18 2.20 23.86
CA ALA A 62 -4.30 1.07 24.20
C ALA A 62 -4.22 0.05 23.06
N SER A 63 -5.36 -0.26 22.43
CA SER A 63 -5.38 -1.17 21.29
C SER A 63 -4.68 -0.61 20.05
N ILE A 64 -4.78 0.71 19.80
CA ILE A 64 -4.10 1.34 18.65
C ILE A 64 -2.59 1.31 18.86
N ILE A 65 -2.14 1.55 20.10
CA ILE A 65 -0.72 1.50 20.48
C ILE A 65 -0.16 0.09 20.30
N ALA A 66 -0.85 -0.94 20.81
CA ALA A 66 -0.42 -2.33 20.66
C ALA A 66 -0.29 -2.74 19.17
N ARG A 67 -1.26 -2.36 18.33
CA ARG A 67 -1.18 -2.59 16.87
C ARG A 67 0.02 -1.89 16.24
N GLN A 68 0.27 -0.64 16.62
CA GLN A 68 1.41 0.12 16.14
C GLN A 68 2.75 -0.52 16.54
N GLU A 69 2.86 -1.01 17.77
CA GLU A 69 4.06 -1.69 18.26
C GLU A 69 4.36 -2.95 17.44
N ILE A 70 3.35 -3.79 17.19
CA ILE A 70 3.48 -4.98 16.34
C ILE A 70 3.93 -4.59 14.92
N GLN A 71 3.30 -3.59 14.30
CA GLN A 71 3.70 -3.11 12.97
C GLN A 71 5.14 -2.58 12.95
N ASN A 72 5.56 -1.83 13.98
CA ASN A 72 6.92 -1.32 14.09
C ASN A 72 7.95 -2.45 14.23
N CYS A 73 7.65 -3.50 14.99
CA CYS A 73 8.49 -4.69 15.08
C CYS A 73 8.66 -5.35 13.69
N ILE A 74 7.56 -5.48 12.92
CA ILE A 74 7.60 -6.07 11.57
C ILE A 74 8.43 -5.20 10.61
N HIS A 75 8.19 -3.88 10.59
CA HIS A 75 8.95 -2.96 9.75
C HIS A 75 10.45 -2.93 10.10
N GLY A 76 10.76 -3.04 11.40
CA GLY A 76 12.13 -3.13 11.93
C GLY A 76 12.82 -4.47 11.63
N GLY A 77 12.09 -5.50 11.21
CA GLY A 77 12.64 -6.85 10.98
C GLY A 77 12.71 -7.72 12.24
N ASN A 78 12.17 -7.26 13.37
CA ASN A 78 12.10 -8.01 14.63
C ASN A 78 10.84 -8.89 14.67
N ILE A 79 10.79 -9.89 13.78
CA ILE A 79 9.56 -10.68 13.55
C ILE A 79 9.24 -11.59 14.74
N GLN A 80 10.24 -12.11 15.43
CA GLN A 80 10.04 -12.94 16.62
C GLN A 80 9.29 -12.17 17.71
N THR A 81 9.74 -10.96 18.03
CA THR A 81 9.05 -10.07 18.98
C THR A 81 7.66 -9.71 18.50
N ALA A 82 7.47 -9.47 17.19
CA ALA A 82 6.14 -9.20 16.64
C ALA A 82 5.16 -10.38 16.87
N ILE A 83 5.62 -11.63 16.71
CA ILE A 83 4.82 -12.84 16.96
C ILE A 83 4.48 -12.96 18.44
N GLU A 84 5.44 -12.74 19.33
CA GLU A 84 5.23 -12.77 20.78
C GLU A 84 4.21 -11.72 21.23
N THR A 85 4.41 -10.46 20.83
CA THR A 85 3.48 -9.36 21.14
C THR A 85 2.09 -9.60 20.53
N LEU A 86 2.01 -10.22 19.35
CA LEU A 86 0.74 -10.59 18.74
C LEU A 86 0.01 -11.69 19.52
N ASN A 87 0.73 -12.72 19.98
CA ASN A 87 0.14 -13.79 20.81
C ASN A 87 -0.26 -13.29 22.20
N ASP A 88 0.51 -12.36 22.78
CA ASP A 88 0.16 -11.70 24.04
C ASP A 88 -1.09 -10.83 23.88
N PHE A 89 -1.27 -10.23 22.70
CA PHE A 89 -2.43 -9.41 22.37
C PHE A 89 -3.69 -10.26 22.14
N ASP A 90 -3.59 -11.30 21.30
CA ASP A 90 -4.67 -12.26 21.04
C ASP A 90 -4.07 -13.62 20.64
N PRO A 91 -4.13 -14.62 21.54
CA PRO A 91 -3.50 -15.92 21.30
C PRO A 91 -4.20 -16.74 20.21
N GLU A 92 -5.45 -16.42 19.86
CA GLU A 92 -6.23 -17.21 18.90
C GLU A 92 -6.02 -16.74 17.45
N ILE A 93 -5.45 -15.54 17.21
CA ILE A 93 -5.26 -14.99 15.86
C ILE A 93 -4.43 -15.92 14.97
N LEU A 94 -3.30 -16.42 15.48
CA LEU A 94 -2.37 -17.24 14.69
C LEU A 94 -2.82 -18.69 14.51
N ASP A 95 -3.73 -19.15 15.36
CA ASP A 95 -4.30 -20.50 15.29
C ASP A 95 -5.46 -20.57 14.30
N GLU A 96 -6.28 -19.53 14.24
CA GLU A 96 -7.36 -19.41 13.26
C GLU A 96 -6.84 -19.05 11.86
N ASP A 97 -5.94 -18.07 11.75
CA ASP A 97 -5.36 -17.66 10.46
C ASP A 97 -3.99 -18.30 10.22
N LYS A 98 -4.04 -19.56 9.77
CA LYS A 98 -2.84 -20.32 9.39
C LYS A 98 -2.05 -19.66 8.25
N ALA A 99 -2.70 -18.87 7.39
CA ALA A 99 -2.03 -18.19 6.29
C ALA A 99 -1.22 -16.99 6.80
N LEU A 100 -1.78 -16.21 7.74
CA LEU A 100 -1.06 -15.13 8.41
C LEU A 100 0.16 -15.67 9.18
N HIS A 101 -0.04 -16.75 9.92
CA HIS A 101 1.04 -17.39 10.66
C HIS A 101 2.16 -17.87 9.73
N PHE A 102 1.82 -18.51 8.61
CA PHE A 102 2.81 -18.89 7.60
C PHE A 102 3.54 -17.68 7.02
N ALA A 103 2.83 -16.59 6.71
CA ALA A 103 3.43 -15.37 6.17
C ALA A 103 4.44 -14.72 7.14
N LEU A 104 4.14 -14.70 8.44
CA LEU A 104 5.05 -14.21 9.48
C LEU A 104 6.31 -15.09 9.60
N LEU A 105 6.16 -16.41 9.64
CA LEU A 105 7.30 -17.34 9.69
C LEU A 105 8.16 -17.23 8.42
N ARG A 106 7.54 -17.09 7.25
CA ARG A 106 8.26 -16.86 5.99
C ARG A 106 9.04 -15.55 6.05
N LEU A 107 8.46 -14.47 6.57
CA LEU A 107 9.16 -13.20 6.71
C LEU A 107 10.33 -13.34 7.69
N GLN A 108 10.16 -14.04 8.80
CA GLN A 108 11.25 -14.34 9.75
C GLN A 108 12.39 -15.12 9.07
N LEU A 109 12.07 -16.11 8.23
CA LEU A 109 13.06 -16.83 7.45
C LEU A 109 13.82 -15.88 6.50
N VAL A 110 13.13 -14.96 5.82
CA VAL A 110 13.78 -13.96 4.96
C VAL A 110 14.73 -13.05 5.76
N GLU A 111 14.35 -12.63 6.97
CA GLU A 111 15.21 -11.83 7.85
C GLU A 111 16.43 -12.61 8.34
N LEU A 112 16.27 -13.91 8.66
CA LEU A 112 17.38 -14.79 8.99
C LEU A 112 18.34 -14.91 7.80
N ILE A 113 17.83 -15.18 6.60
CA ILE A 113 18.63 -15.25 5.36
C ILE A 113 19.40 -13.96 5.13
N ARG A 114 18.77 -12.79 5.32
CA ARG A 114 19.46 -11.49 5.21
C ARG A 114 20.61 -11.36 6.21
N THR A 115 20.40 -11.82 7.45
CA THR A 115 21.43 -11.80 8.51
C THR A 115 22.57 -12.76 8.21
N CYS A 116 22.26 -13.97 7.72
CA CYS A 116 23.24 -14.99 7.30
C CYS A 116 24.12 -14.47 6.16
N ASN A 117 23.50 -13.85 5.14
CA ASN A 117 24.23 -13.26 4.00
C ASN A 117 25.12 -12.09 4.42
N ALA A 118 24.74 -11.31 5.44
CA ALA A 118 25.55 -10.22 5.98
C ALA A 118 26.70 -10.70 6.89
N SER A 119 26.51 -11.79 7.63
CA SER A 119 27.41 -12.24 8.71
C SER A 119 28.45 -13.29 8.29
N GLY A 120 28.69 -13.46 6.98
CA GLY A 120 29.71 -14.37 6.47
C GLY A 120 29.24 -15.78 6.12
N GLY A 121 27.92 -15.97 5.90
CA GLY A 121 27.40 -17.15 5.21
C GLY A 121 27.07 -18.36 6.08
N ASP A 122 26.90 -18.21 7.40
CA ASP A 122 26.36 -19.31 8.21
C ASP A 122 24.86 -19.47 7.96
N ILE A 123 24.51 -20.45 7.12
CA ILE A 123 23.13 -20.76 6.71
C ILE A 123 22.41 -21.65 7.74
N GLN A 124 23.13 -22.24 8.70
CA GLN A 124 22.57 -23.24 9.62
C GLN A 124 21.36 -22.74 10.41
N PRO A 125 21.33 -21.50 10.95
CA PRO A 125 20.17 -20.99 11.67
C PRO A 125 18.91 -20.89 10.80
N ALA A 126 19.05 -20.40 9.57
CA ALA A 126 17.94 -20.28 8.62
C ALA A 126 17.41 -21.67 8.21
N LEU A 127 18.31 -22.62 7.94
CA LEU A 127 17.94 -23.98 7.55
C LEU A 127 17.24 -24.73 8.69
N LYS A 128 17.75 -24.61 9.91
CA LYS A 128 17.13 -25.20 11.10
C LYS A 128 15.72 -24.64 11.30
N PHE A 129 15.56 -23.33 11.23
CA PHE A 129 14.26 -22.67 11.37
C PHE A 129 13.27 -23.10 10.28
N ALA A 130 13.70 -23.14 9.02
CA ALA A 130 12.87 -23.60 7.91
C ALA A 130 12.39 -25.04 8.11
N THR A 131 13.26 -25.93 8.58
CA THR A 131 12.95 -27.35 8.80
C THR A 131 12.02 -27.56 9.99
N GLU A 132 12.26 -26.88 11.11
CA GLU A 132 11.49 -27.05 12.35
C GLU A 132 10.11 -26.37 12.28
N GLN A 133 10.03 -25.15 11.73
CA GLN A 133 8.81 -24.34 11.79
C GLN A 133 8.00 -24.37 10.49
N LEU A 134 8.64 -24.18 9.33
CA LEU A 134 7.95 -24.11 8.04
C LEU A 134 7.73 -25.50 7.41
N GLY A 135 8.64 -26.44 7.61
CA GLY A 135 8.60 -27.80 7.04
C GLY A 135 7.28 -28.54 7.29
N PRO A 136 6.78 -28.63 8.55
CA PRO A 136 5.50 -29.28 8.84
C PRO A 136 4.28 -28.58 8.25
N ARG A 137 4.38 -27.28 7.91
CA ARG A 137 3.26 -26.44 7.48
C ARG A 137 3.19 -26.26 5.98
N ALA A 138 4.33 -26.30 5.28
CA ALA A 138 4.41 -26.19 3.84
C ALA A 138 3.51 -27.17 3.05
N PRO A 139 3.40 -28.48 3.41
CA PRO A 139 2.57 -29.41 2.64
C PRO A 139 1.06 -29.21 2.84
N THR A 140 0.64 -28.37 3.78
CA THR A 140 -0.80 -28.12 4.02
C THR A 140 -1.46 -27.32 2.90
N ASN A 141 -0.69 -26.55 2.13
CA ASN A 141 -1.19 -25.76 1.01
C ASN A 141 -0.13 -25.67 -0.09
N PRO A 142 -0.44 -26.01 -1.36
CA PRO A 142 0.51 -25.91 -2.47
C PRO A 142 1.14 -24.52 -2.62
N LYS A 143 0.41 -23.44 -2.28
CA LYS A 143 0.96 -22.07 -2.30
C LYS A 143 2.06 -21.86 -1.25
N PHE A 144 1.92 -22.46 -0.07
CA PHE A 144 2.94 -22.37 0.99
C PHE A 144 4.22 -23.09 0.58
N LEU A 145 4.09 -24.21 -0.13
CA LEU A 145 5.24 -24.92 -0.66
C LEU A 145 5.99 -24.07 -1.69
N GLU A 146 5.28 -23.51 -2.67
CA GLU A 146 5.86 -22.63 -3.70
C GLU A 146 6.56 -21.40 -3.06
N ASP A 147 5.92 -20.79 -2.07
CA ASP A 147 6.47 -19.66 -1.33
C ASP A 147 7.71 -20.03 -0.51
N LEU A 148 7.73 -21.22 0.10
CA LEU A 148 8.89 -21.75 0.82
C LEU A 148 10.04 -22.04 -0.14
N GLU A 149 9.78 -22.70 -1.27
CA GLU A 149 10.78 -23.00 -2.30
C GLU A 149 11.44 -21.73 -2.81
N ARG A 150 10.65 -20.69 -3.10
CA ARG A 150 11.16 -19.36 -3.49
C ARG A 150 12.03 -18.73 -2.39
N THR A 151 11.60 -18.79 -1.14
CA THR A 151 12.38 -18.25 -0.03
C THR A 151 13.66 -19.05 0.20
N MET A 152 13.65 -20.38 0.02
CA MET A 152 14.83 -21.23 0.13
C MET A 152 15.82 -21.02 -1.03
N ALA A 153 15.34 -20.65 -2.23
CA ALA A 153 16.20 -20.28 -3.34
C ALA A 153 17.10 -19.08 -2.99
N LEU A 154 16.67 -18.17 -2.10
CA LEU A 154 17.49 -17.04 -1.63
C LEU A 154 18.77 -17.47 -0.88
N LEU A 155 18.83 -18.71 -0.38
CA LEU A 155 20.04 -19.28 0.23
C LEU A 155 21.06 -19.77 -0.80
N LEU A 156 20.58 -20.17 -1.99
CA LEU A 156 21.41 -20.76 -3.04
C LEU A 156 22.02 -19.69 -3.95
N PHE A 157 21.31 -18.59 -4.15
CA PHE A 157 21.71 -17.53 -5.07
C PHE A 157 22.23 -16.30 -4.32
N PRO A 158 23.46 -15.83 -4.62
CA PRO A 158 23.97 -14.60 -4.04
C PRO A 158 23.14 -13.39 -4.49
N SER A 159 23.04 -12.38 -3.63
CA SER A 159 22.17 -11.20 -3.81
C SER A 159 22.38 -10.43 -5.12
N GLU A 160 23.58 -10.52 -5.70
CA GLU A 160 23.94 -9.85 -6.97
C GLU A 160 23.41 -10.58 -8.22
N SER A 161 23.02 -11.85 -8.08
CA SER A 161 22.56 -12.72 -9.19
C SER A 161 21.09 -13.12 -9.09
N LEU A 162 20.32 -12.47 -8.21
CA LEU A 162 18.92 -12.81 -7.98
C LEU A 162 18.04 -12.34 -9.14
N GLU A 163 17.17 -13.23 -9.59
CA GLU A 163 16.09 -12.91 -10.50
C GLU A 163 15.16 -11.86 -9.86
N PRO A 164 14.54 -10.93 -10.62
CA PRO A 164 13.77 -9.82 -10.06
C PRO A 164 12.70 -10.23 -9.04
N GLN A 165 12.04 -11.37 -9.27
CA GLN A 165 11.01 -11.91 -8.37
C GLN A 165 11.56 -12.34 -7.00
N LEU A 166 12.79 -12.85 -6.96
CA LEU A 166 13.47 -13.23 -5.72
C LEU A 166 14.05 -12.01 -5.02
N ALA A 167 14.57 -11.04 -5.78
CA ALA A 167 15.03 -9.77 -5.24
C ALA A 167 13.89 -8.99 -4.56
N ASP A 168 12.66 -9.09 -5.07
CA ASP A 168 11.47 -8.47 -4.45
C ASP A 168 11.18 -8.98 -3.04
N LEU A 169 11.50 -10.25 -2.73
CA LEU A 169 11.36 -10.80 -1.37
C LEU A 169 12.31 -10.13 -0.37
N LEU A 170 13.45 -9.62 -0.83
CA LEU A 170 14.41 -8.88 -0.02
C LEU A 170 14.07 -7.39 0.08
N LYS A 171 13.07 -6.88 -0.64
CA LYS A 171 12.65 -5.49 -0.56
C LYS A 171 11.77 -5.25 0.68
N PRO A 172 11.70 -4.01 1.18
CA PRO A 172 10.81 -3.66 2.29
C PRO A 172 9.31 -3.83 1.95
N GLY A 173 8.95 -4.07 0.68
CA GLY A 173 7.57 -4.32 0.26
C GLY A 173 6.94 -5.51 0.98
N LEU A 174 7.68 -6.62 1.11
CA LEU A 174 7.17 -7.81 1.81
C LEU A 174 6.88 -7.54 3.29
N ARG A 175 7.76 -6.79 3.98
CA ARG A 175 7.52 -6.37 5.37
C ARG A 175 6.24 -5.54 5.48
N ARG A 176 6.01 -4.63 4.52
CA ARG A 176 4.81 -3.78 4.51
C ARG A 176 3.55 -4.61 4.29
N GLU A 177 3.55 -5.52 3.34
CA GLU A 177 2.40 -6.39 3.08
C GLU A 177 2.05 -7.27 4.29
N VAL A 178 3.05 -7.88 4.93
CA VAL A 178 2.81 -8.70 6.13
C VAL A 178 2.33 -7.84 7.30
N ALA A 179 2.88 -6.64 7.50
CA ALA A 179 2.39 -5.70 8.51
C ALA A 179 0.93 -5.29 8.27
N ASP A 180 0.55 -5.05 7.01
CA ASP A 180 -0.83 -4.74 6.62
C ASP A 180 -1.76 -5.94 6.86
N ASN A 181 -1.29 -7.16 6.57
CA ASN A 181 -2.03 -8.39 6.82
C ASN A 181 -2.29 -8.61 8.32
N VAL A 182 -1.27 -8.41 9.16
CA VAL A 182 -1.39 -8.51 10.62
C VAL A 182 -2.36 -7.45 11.14
N ASN A 183 -2.21 -6.20 10.72
CA ASN A 183 -3.11 -5.13 11.16
C ASN A 183 -4.58 -5.44 10.80
N ARG A 184 -4.82 -5.92 9.59
CA ARG A 184 -6.15 -6.34 9.15
C ARG A 184 -6.72 -7.50 9.98
N ALA A 185 -5.92 -8.51 10.29
CA ALA A 185 -6.36 -9.63 11.09
C ALA A 185 -6.73 -9.20 12.52
N ILE A 186 -5.92 -8.33 13.14
CA ILE A 186 -6.23 -7.77 14.45
C ILE A 186 -7.51 -6.91 14.39
N LEU A 187 -7.64 -6.06 13.37
CA LEU A 187 -8.84 -5.22 13.18
C LEU A 187 -10.10 -6.05 12.99
N GLU A 188 -10.02 -7.20 12.32
CA GLU A 188 -11.14 -8.12 12.11
C GLU A 188 -11.61 -8.79 13.41
N ARG A 189 -10.68 -9.07 14.34
CA ARG A 189 -11.02 -9.57 15.67
C ARG A 189 -11.69 -8.51 16.54
N GLN A 190 -11.16 -7.29 16.51
CA GLN A 190 -11.62 -6.18 17.34
C GLN A 190 -12.89 -5.50 16.81
N SER A 191 -13.08 -5.53 15.50
CA SER A 191 -14.13 -4.81 14.81
C SER A 191 -14.61 -5.59 13.59
N GLN A 192 -15.86 -5.41 13.19
CA GLN A 192 -16.36 -6.00 11.95
C GLN A 192 -15.75 -5.37 10.68
N ARG A 193 -14.78 -4.44 10.81
CA ARG A 193 -14.17 -3.72 9.70
C ARG A 193 -12.70 -4.11 9.54
N ARG A 194 -12.33 -4.47 8.31
CA ARG A 194 -10.98 -4.93 7.95
C ARG A 194 -10.04 -3.82 7.47
N GLU A 195 -10.57 -2.64 7.13
CA GLU A 195 -9.79 -1.52 6.60
C GLU A 195 -10.51 -0.18 6.78
N ALA A 196 -9.75 0.92 6.70
CA ALA A 196 -10.27 2.28 6.76
C ALA A 196 -11.24 2.60 5.62
N ALA A 197 -12.26 3.42 5.90
CA ALA A 197 -13.27 3.82 4.94
C ALA A 197 -12.67 4.52 3.70
N ILE A 198 -11.58 5.28 3.89
CA ILE A 198 -10.88 5.95 2.78
C ILE A 198 -10.36 4.98 1.73
N ARG A 199 -9.89 3.78 2.12
CA ARG A 199 -9.40 2.77 1.17
C ARG A 199 -10.56 2.24 0.30
N GLN A 200 -11.74 2.05 0.91
CA GLN A 200 -12.94 1.68 0.16
C GLN A 200 -13.38 2.78 -0.80
N LEU A 201 -13.33 4.05 -0.37
CA LEU A 201 -13.68 5.18 -1.23
C LEU A 201 -12.75 5.28 -2.44
N VAL A 202 -11.44 5.05 -2.27
CA VAL A 202 -10.50 5.04 -3.40
C VAL A 202 -10.83 3.91 -4.37
N ARG A 203 -11.11 2.69 -3.88
CA ARG A 203 -11.52 1.57 -4.76
C ARG A 203 -12.84 1.87 -5.47
N MET A 204 -13.81 2.44 -4.77
CA MET A 204 -15.10 2.83 -5.33
C MET A 204 -14.94 3.92 -6.40
N ARG A 205 -14.05 4.89 -6.17
CA ARG A 205 -13.71 5.92 -7.17
C ARG A 205 -13.15 5.29 -8.43
N VAL A 206 -12.16 4.40 -8.32
CA VAL A 206 -11.56 3.70 -9.48
C VAL A 206 -12.62 2.90 -10.23
N TRP A 207 -13.46 2.15 -9.50
CA TRP A 207 -14.56 1.39 -10.10
C TRP A 207 -15.57 2.29 -10.83
N ALA A 208 -15.98 3.41 -10.20
CA ALA A 208 -16.94 4.35 -10.78
C ALA A 208 -16.37 5.04 -12.03
N GLU A 209 -15.08 5.40 -12.00
CA GLU A 209 -14.37 5.98 -13.13
C GLU A 209 -14.32 5.00 -14.31
N ASN A 210 -13.89 3.76 -14.07
CA ASN A 210 -13.83 2.72 -15.10
C ASN A 210 -15.22 2.45 -15.70
N THR A 211 -16.22 2.26 -14.85
CA THR A 211 -17.61 2.00 -15.27
C THR A 211 -18.18 3.16 -16.11
N ALA A 212 -17.84 4.40 -15.75
CA ALA A 212 -18.32 5.57 -16.48
C ALA A 212 -17.57 5.78 -17.82
N ARG A 213 -16.28 5.44 -17.89
CA ARG A 213 -15.51 5.37 -19.15
C ARG A 213 -16.07 4.29 -20.09
N GLU A 214 -16.37 3.11 -19.58
CA GLU A 214 -17.01 2.01 -20.34
C GLU A 214 -18.37 2.44 -20.92
N LYS A 215 -19.17 3.16 -20.12
CA LYS A 215 -20.47 3.71 -20.55
C LYS A 215 -20.37 4.98 -21.40
N ARG A 216 -19.14 5.36 -21.82
CA ARG A 216 -18.84 6.55 -22.62
C ARG A 216 -19.48 7.82 -22.06
N LYS A 217 -19.48 7.98 -20.73
CA LYS A 217 -19.90 9.23 -20.09
C LYS A 217 -18.83 10.30 -20.30
N ASN A 218 -19.26 11.56 -20.43
CA ASN A 218 -18.35 12.69 -20.58
C ASN A 218 -17.58 12.89 -19.26
N LEU A 219 -16.35 12.40 -19.23
CA LEU A 219 -15.38 12.58 -18.16
C LEU A 219 -14.12 13.23 -18.72
N PRO A 220 -13.41 14.04 -17.92
CA PRO A 220 -12.06 14.47 -18.24
C PRO A 220 -11.13 13.27 -18.53
N GLU A 221 -10.15 13.44 -19.43
CA GLU A 221 -9.19 12.37 -19.75
C GLU A 221 -8.36 11.93 -18.54
N ARG A 222 -8.04 12.89 -17.66
CA ARG A 222 -7.34 12.68 -16.40
C ARG A 222 -8.18 13.27 -15.25
N LEU A 223 -8.56 12.40 -14.33
CA LEU A 223 -9.14 12.79 -13.04
C LEU A 223 -8.03 12.69 -12.00
N ASP A 224 -7.38 13.80 -11.68
CA ASP A 224 -6.35 13.79 -10.64
C ASP A 224 -7.00 13.60 -9.24
N ILE A 225 -6.23 13.05 -8.31
CA ILE A 225 -6.59 12.91 -6.89
C ILE A 225 -6.01 14.10 -6.10
N GLY A 226 -5.25 14.98 -6.75
CA GLY A 226 -4.66 16.18 -6.13
C GLY A 226 -3.50 15.85 -5.20
N LEU A 227 -2.91 14.66 -5.34
CA LEU A 227 -1.72 14.23 -4.61
C LEU A 227 -0.42 14.64 -5.33
N ASN A 228 -0.52 14.86 -6.64
CA ASN A 228 0.53 15.50 -7.41
C ASN A 228 0.30 17.00 -7.18
N GLY A 229 1.16 17.65 -6.38
CA GLY A 229 1.09 19.09 -6.18
C GLY A 229 0.97 19.80 -7.52
N GLU A 230 0.16 20.86 -7.58
CA GLU A 230 -0.25 21.59 -8.80
C GLU A 230 0.83 21.58 -9.90
N GLU A 231 0.80 20.58 -10.78
CA GLU A 231 1.54 20.67 -12.02
C GLU A 231 0.81 21.73 -12.84
N PRO A 232 1.48 22.83 -13.25
CA PRO A 232 0.83 23.85 -14.05
C PRO A 232 0.34 23.19 -15.34
N ASP A 233 -0.94 23.41 -15.66
CA ASP A 233 -1.62 22.98 -16.89
C ASP A 233 -0.64 23.00 -18.07
N SER A 234 -0.12 21.84 -18.44
CA SER A 234 0.71 21.72 -19.62
C SER A 234 -0.22 21.56 -20.82
N PRO A 235 -0.23 22.51 -21.78
CA PRO A 235 -1.10 22.41 -22.93
C PRO A 235 -0.59 21.28 -23.81
N SER A 236 -1.49 20.35 -24.14
CA SER A 236 -1.54 19.60 -25.39
C SER A 236 -0.19 19.15 -25.97
N ARG A 237 0.19 17.89 -25.71
CA ARG A 237 1.09 17.16 -26.63
C ARG A 237 0.37 17.03 -27.97
N GLN A 238 0.55 18.05 -28.81
CA GLN A 238 0.05 18.09 -30.16
C GLN A 238 0.79 17.02 -30.96
N ILE A 239 0.01 16.03 -31.37
CA ILE A 239 0.32 15.03 -32.38
C ILE A 239 0.87 15.76 -33.61
N LEU A 240 2.13 15.48 -33.96
CA LEU A 240 2.67 15.76 -35.29
C LEU A 240 3.16 14.43 -35.85
N GLN A 241 2.22 13.73 -36.48
CA GLN A 241 2.54 12.72 -37.47
C GLN A 241 1.70 13.02 -38.71
N GLY A 242 2.40 13.32 -39.81
CA GLY A 242 1.87 13.28 -41.17
C GLY A 242 1.64 14.64 -41.82
N GLU A 243 2.58 15.07 -42.65
CA GLU A 243 2.30 15.21 -44.08
C GLU A 243 3.64 15.28 -44.85
N ASN A 244 3.92 14.21 -45.59
CA ASN A 244 4.78 14.24 -46.76
C ASN A 244 4.04 15.06 -47.82
N ASP A 245 4.69 16.08 -48.38
CA ASP A 245 4.51 16.36 -49.80
C ASP A 245 5.84 16.81 -50.42
N HIS A 246 6.12 16.19 -51.56
CA HIS A 246 7.28 16.41 -52.40
C HIS A 246 7.29 17.83 -53.01
N GLU A 247 8.48 18.39 -53.26
CA GLU A 247 8.93 18.73 -54.63
C GLU A 247 10.41 19.21 -54.67
N PRO A 248 11.08 19.17 -55.84
CA PRO A 248 12.49 18.82 -55.95
C PRO A 248 13.41 19.94 -56.49
N MET A 249 14.71 19.79 -56.22
CA MET A 249 15.88 20.10 -57.07
C MET A 249 16.13 21.53 -57.66
N ILE A 250 17.41 21.95 -57.54
CA ILE A 250 18.26 22.78 -58.45
C ILE A 250 18.31 24.32 -58.25
N THR A 251 19.49 24.74 -57.72
CA THR A 251 20.48 25.72 -58.22
C THR A 251 20.17 27.22 -58.22
N THR A 252 20.98 27.99 -57.49
CA THR A 252 22.14 28.77 -58.00
C THR A 252 23.11 29.04 -56.85
#